data_AF-A0A967M6N9-F1
#
_entry.id   AF-A0A967M6N9-F1
#
_cell.length_a   1.000
_cell.length_b   1.000
_cell.length_c   1.000
_cell.angle_alpha   90.00
_cell.angle_beta   90.00
_cell.angle_gamma   90.00
#
_symmetry.space_group_name_H-M   'P 1'
#
loop_
_entity.id
_entity.type
_entity.pdbx_description
1 polymer ?
#
loop_
_entity_poly.entity_id
_entity_poly.type
_entity_poly.pdbx_seq_one_letter_code
_entity_poly.pdbx_strand_id
1 'polypeptide(L)'
;SEIERFTPSGLRLKNGKEIDADCVVFGTGWKCDYGYLPESARDRLGRDEDGFYLYRHILHPDLSNLAFVGRASTFLSIVTYSV
;
A
#
# COMPACT_ATOMS: atom_id res chain seq x y z
N SER A 1 -15.15 -13.00 -5.73
CA SER A 1 -14.69 -13.45 -7.06
C SER A 1 -13.38 -12.75 -7.39
N GLU A 2 -12.41 -13.44 -7.98
CA GLU A 2 -11.06 -12.92 -8.29
C GLU A 2 -10.81 -13.02 -9.81
N ILE A 3 -9.98 -12.12 -10.36
CA ILE A 3 -9.58 -12.14 -11.77
C ILE A 3 -8.68 -13.37 -12.03
N GLU A 4 -9.00 -14.14 -13.07
CA GLU A 4 -8.16 -15.22 -13.57
C GLU A 4 -7.23 -14.71 -14.68
N ARG A 5 -7.79 -14.01 -15.67
CA ARG A 5 -7.04 -13.43 -16.80
C ARG A 5 -7.82 -12.35 -17.52
N PHE A 6 -7.10 -11.54 -18.31
CA PHE A 6 -7.70 -10.64 -19.29
C PHE A 6 -8.07 -11.39 -20.57
N THR A 7 -9.10 -10.93 -21.25
CA THR A 7 -9.54 -11.40 -22.56
C THR A 7 -9.55 -10.21 -23.53
N PRO A 8 -9.68 -10.43 -24.86
CA PRO A 8 -9.77 -9.33 -25.81
C PRO A 8 -10.95 -8.36 -25.57
N SER A 9 -12.04 -8.83 -24.95
CA SER A 9 -13.24 -8.01 -24.67
C SER A 9 -13.38 -7.59 -23.20
N GLY A 10 -12.51 -8.07 -22.30
CA GLY A 10 -12.62 -7.81 -20.87
C GLY A 10 -11.80 -8.75 -19.99
N LEU A 11 -12.47 -9.49 -19.09
CA LEU A 11 -11.81 -10.37 -18.13
C LEU A 11 -12.63 -11.62 -17.80
N ARG A 12 -11.92 -12.68 -17.43
CA ARG A 12 -12.49 -13.91 -16.88
C ARG A 12 -12.15 -14.02 -15.40
N LEU A 13 -13.12 -14.39 -14.60
CA LEU A 13 -12.99 -14.63 -13.17
C LEU A 13 -12.69 -16.11 -12.89
N LYS A 14 -12.03 -16.40 -11.76
CA LYS A 14 -11.70 -17.78 -11.34
C LYS A 14 -12.91 -18.69 -11.16
N ASN A 15 -14.11 -18.13 -10.99
CA ASN A 15 -15.36 -18.88 -10.93
C ASN A 15 -15.96 -19.18 -12.32
N GLY A 16 -15.24 -18.91 -13.41
CA GLY A 16 -15.65 -19.15 -14.79
C GLY A 16 -16.48 -18.05 -15.43
N LYS A 17 -16.88 -17.00 -14.68
CA LYS A 17 -17.65 -15.87 -15.23
C LYS A 17 -16.78 -15.01 -16.14
N GLU A 18 -17.32 -14.61 -17.29
CA GLU A 18 -16.73 -13.59 -18.15
C GLU A 18 -17.44 -12.24 -17.96
N ILE A 19 -16.68 -11.16 -18.00
CA ILE A 19 -17.14 -9.78 -17.87
C ILE A 19 -16.50 -8.98 -19.01
N ASP A 20 -17.33 -8.42 -19.90
CA ASP A 20 -16.87 -7.46 -20.89
C ASP A 20 -16.54 -6.12 -20.22
N ALA A 21 -15.43 -5.50 -20.62
CA ALA A 21 -14.96 -4.23 -20.08
C ALA A 21 -14.06 -3.51 -21.09
N ASP A 22 -14.36 -2.24 -21.36
CA ASP A 22 -13.52 -1.37 -22.19
C ASP A 22 -12.29 -0.82 -21.44
N CYS A 23 -12.34 -0.81 -20.10
CA CYS A 23 -11.28 -0.31 -19.24
C CYS A 23 -11.23 -1.09 -17.92
N VAL A 24 -10.01 -1.36 -17.45
CA VAL A 24 -9.77 -1.95 -16.13
C VAL A 24 -8.84 -1.05 -15.33
N VAL A 25 -9.32 -0.60 -14.17
CA VAL A 25 -8.56 0.25 -13.24
C VAL A 25 -8.03 -0.58 -12.09
N PHE A 26 -6.71 -0.61 -11.92
CA PHE A 26 -6.04 -1.34 -10.85
C PHE A 26 -6.06 -0.55 -9.55
N GLY A 27 -7.10 -0.73 -8.75
CA GLY A 27 -7.22 -0.20 -7.39
C GLY A 27 -6.47 -1.04 -6.33
N THR A 28 -5.30 -1.60 -6.64
CA THR A 28 -4.59 -2.57 -5.78
C THR A 28 -3.75 -1.93 -4.67
N GLY A 29 -3.96 -0.64 -4.38
CA GLY A 29 -3.21 0.10 -3.37
C GLY A 29 -1.80 0.53 -3.81
N TRP A 30 -0.94 0.83 -2.84
CA TRP A 30 0.44 1.27 -3.03
C TRP A 30 1.40 0.52 -2.12
N LYS A 31 2.70 0.57 -2.44
CA LYS A 31 3.77 0.08 -1.57
C LYS A 31 4.57 1.28 -1.07
N CYS A 32 4.96 1.26 0.20
CA CYS A 32 5.89 2.25 0.74
C CYS A 32 7.32 1.84 0.38
N ASP A 33 8.10 2.75 -0.18
CA ASP A 33 9.53 2.56 -0.42
C ASP A 33 10.34 3.41 0.56
N TYR A 34 11.39 2.81 1.11
CA TYR A 34 12.33 3.44 2.04
C TYR A 34 13.77 3.37 1.51
N GLY A 35 13.97 3.18 0.19
CA GLY A 35 15.29 3.10 -0.44
C GLY A 35 16.20 4.31 -0.21
N TYR A 36 15.65 5.45 0.17
CA TYR A 36 16.40 6.65 0.56
C TYR A 36 17.03 6.56 1.96
N LEU A 37 16.64 5.59 2.78
CA LEU A 37 17.26 5.33 4.08
C LEU A 37 18.50 4.43 3.93
N PRO A 38 19.54 4.63 4.75
CA PRO A 38 20.69 3.73 4.77
C PRO A 38 20.26 2.29 5.10
N GLU A 39 21.01 1.31 4.59
CA GLU A 39 20.74 -0.12 4.79
C GLU A 39 20.56 -0.49 6.27
N SER A 40 21.45 0.00 7.13
CA SER A 40 21.38 -0.21 8.58
C SER A 40 20.07 0.28 9.22
N ALA A 41 19.45 1.33 8.68
CA ALA A 41 18.16 1.79 9.15
C ALA A 41 17.01 0.91 8.62
N ARG A 42 17.09 0.50 7.35
CA ARG A 42 16.08 -0.37 6.71
C ARG A 42 16.01 -1.76 7.36
N ASP A 43 17.15 -2.32 7.76
CA ASP A 43 17.19 -3.61 8.46
C ASP A 43 16.53 -3.53 9.83
N ARG A 44 16.74 -2.41 10.55
CA ARG A 44 16.16 -2.13 11.87
C ARG A 44 14.68 -1.79 11.83
N LEU A 45 14.15 -1.30 10.70
CA LEU A 45 12.70 -1.08 10.57
C LEU A 45 11.93 -2.39 10.71
N GLY A 46 12.52 -3.54 10.36
CA GLY A 46 11.80 -4.79 10.35
C GLY A 46 10.86 -4.91 9.14
N ARG A 47 10.64 -6.15 8.72
CA ARG A 47 9.81 -6.52 7.56
C ARG A 47 8.73 -7.48 8.01
N ASP A 48 7.93 -7.08 8.98
CA ASP A 48 6.73 -7.85 9.33
C ASP A 48 5.70 -7.73 8.20
N GLU A 49 4.85 -8.75 8.05
CA GLU A 49 3.81 -8.80 7.00
C GLU A 49 2.86 -7.60 7.07
N ASP A 50 2.60 -7.09 8.28
CA ASP A 50 1.76 -5.91 8.54
C ASP A 50 2.55 -4.58 8.54
N GLY A 51 3.85 -4.64 8.24
CA GLY A 51 4.79 -3.52 8.30
C GLY A 51 5.35 -3.27 9.70
N PHE A 52 6.16 -2.21 9.83
CA PHE A 52 6.85 -1.91 11.09
C PHE A 52 6.05 -1.08 12.07
N TYR A 53 6.24 -1.36 13.36
CA TYR A 53 5.58 -0.71 14.48
C TYR A 53 6.26 0.59 14.87
N LEU A 54 5.44 1.57 15.22
CA LEU A 54 5.89 2.89 15.66
C LEU A 54 5.21 3.27 16.96
N TYR A 55 6.01 3.66 17.95
CA TYR A 55 5.52 4.30 19.17
C TYR A 55 4.76 5.57 18.81
N ARG A 56 3.49 5.63 19.24
CA ARG A 56 2.54 6.72 18.93
C ARG A 56 2.44 7.04 17.42
N HIS A 57 2.68 6.05 16.56
CA HIS A 57 2.71 6.21 15.11
C HIS A 57 3.80 7.16 14.56
N ILE A 58 4.83 7.48 15.36
CA ILE A 58 5.86 8.46 15.01
C ILE A 58 7.27 7.86 15.11
N LEU A 59 7.61 7.20 16.22
CA LEU A 59 8.99 6.82 16.53
C LEU A 59 9.19 5.32 16.47
N HIS A 60 10.24 4.86 15.80
CA HIS A 60 10.63 3.46 15.86
C HIS A 60 11.47 3.22 17.12
N PRO A 61 11.18 2.20 17.94
CA PRO A 61 11.87 1.98 19.22
C PRO A 61 13.38 1.79 19.03
N ASP A 62 13.76 1.16 17.93
CA ASP A 62 15.15 0.88 17.62
C ASP A 62 15.77 1.88 16.65
N LEU A 63 15.17 3.03 16.31
CA LEU A 63 15.84 4.04 15.47
C LEU A 63 15.84 5.39 16.16
N SER A 64 16.99 5.80 16.66
CA SER A 64 17.19 7.14 17.19
C SER A 64 17.30 8.16 16.06
N ASN A 65 16.87 9.39 16.32
CA ASN A 65 16.94 10.54 15.40
C ASN A 65 16.18 10.37 14.07
N LEU A 66 15.21 9.44 14.01
CA LEU A 66 14.33 9.25 12.87
C LEU A 66 12.87 9.25 13.34
N ALA A 67 12.05 10.08 12.71
CA ALA A 67 10.61 10.15 12.95
C ALA A 67 9.84 9.98 11.65
N PHE A 68 8.73 9.27 11.72
CA PHE A 68 7.81 9.04 10.62
C PHE A 68 6.58 9.92 10.77
N VAL A 69 6.20 10.61 9.70
CA VAL A 69 5.01 11.48 9.67
C VAL A 69 4.09 10.99 8.57
N GLY A 70 2.79 10.91 8.85
CA GLY A 70 1.78 10.50 7.86
C GLY A 70 1.76 9.00 7.53
N ARG A 71 2.46 8.15 8.29
CA ARG A 71 2.45 6.69 8.09
C ARG A 71 1.19 6.02 8.62
N ALA A 72 0.59 6.54 9.68
CA ALA A 72 -0.72 6.05 10.13
C ALA A 72 -1.75 6.32 9.02
N SER A 73 -2.37 5.25 8.53
CA SER A 73 -3.46 5.31 7.55
C SER A 73 -4.47 6.33 8.04
N THR A 74 -4.61 7.43 7.30
CA THR A 74 -5.53 8.48 7.68
C THR A 74 -6.94 7.99 7.41
N PHE A 75 -7.57 7.36 8.40
CA PHE A 75 -8.99 6.97 8.34
C PHE A 75 -9.94 8.19 8.24
N LEU A 76 -9.41 9.43 8.25
CA LEU A 76 -10.19 10.67 8.40
C LEU A 76 -9.88 11.79 7.39
N SER A 77 -9.09 11.57 6.34
CA SER A 77 -8.93 12.60 5.30
C SER A 77 -9.93 12.38 4.19
N ILE A 78 -11.09 13.03 4.28
CA ILE A 78 -11.83 13.44 3.08
C ILE A 78 -10.89 14.37 2.32
N VAL A 79 -10.21 13.87 1.30
CA VAL A 79 -9.59 14.72 0.28
C VAL A 79 -10.69 15.16 -0.70
N THR A 80 -11.46 16.15 -0.25
CA THR A 80 -12.16 17.07 -1.15
C THR A 80 -12.09 18.47 -0.53
N TYR A 81 -11.17 19.28 -1.01
CA TYR A 81 -11.40 20.72 -1.06
C TYR A 81 -10.90 21.22 -2.41
N SER A 82 -11.85 21.37 -3.33
CA SER A 82 -11.67 22.23 -4.49
C SER A 82 -11.77 23.67 -4.01
N VAL A 83 -10.70 24.44 -4.20
CA VAL A 83 -10.82 25.90 -4.42
C VAL A 83 -10.88 26.15 -5.92
#